data_AF-A0A316WYG1-F1
#
_entry.id   AF-A0A316WYG1-F1
#
_cell.length_a   1.000
_cell.length_b   1.000
_cell.length_c   1.000
_cell.angle_alpha   90.00
_cell.angle_beta   90.00
_cell.angle_gamma   90.00
#
_symmetry.space_group_name_H-M   'P 1'
#
loop_
_entity.id
_entity.type
_entity.pdbx_description
1 polymer ?
#
loop_
_entity_poly.entity_id
_entity_poly.type
_entity_poly.pdbx_seq_one_letter_code
_entity_poly.pdbx_strand_id
1 'polypeptide(L)'
;MQLYNTLSAEERAQLIDEAGKDRLTLSFYAYAKIEDPKKFRDELFIAWNVLDALGRIYVAHEGINAQMSVPADQFEAFRNTLEAYDFMKGIRLNVAVDQDNYSFLKLTIKVRNKIVADGLNDETFDVTNKGIHLKAQEFNNLLDDPNTIVVDFRNHYESEVGHFEGAITPDVENFRESLPIINEQLQDFKEDKNLLMYCTGGIRCEKASAYFKHKGFKNVYQLEGGIIEYTRQIKEEGIESKFIGKNFVFDHRLGERITDDIISQCHQCGKPCDNHTNCANDACHLLFIQCDECKTAMENCCSTECLETIHLPLEEQVALRKGLQVGNKVFRKGKSDALKFKNSGDLSDKPLAKAETKNIRQKIAVKKELIGKAEHYFSKSKIAQFLIENKDLSVGDKVLISGPTTGEQEITITEIYANGGPCETAQIGDQVTFELPFRVRLSDKMYRILQNA
;
A
#
# COMPACT_ATOMS: atom_id res chain seq x y z
N MET A 1 -26.53 -6.52 10.52
CA MET A 1 -25.22 -6.94 9.99
C MET A 1 -24.13 -6.16 10.71
N GLN A 2 -23.01 -6.78 11.07
CA GLN A 2 -21.90 -6.07 11.71
C GLN A 2 -21.18 -5.19 10.68
N LEU A 3 -20.97 -3.91 11.01
CA LEU A 3 -20.33 -2.91 10.13
C LEU A 3 -18.89 -2.57 10.59
N TYR A 4 -18.22 -3.57 11.15
CA TYR A 4 -16.85 -3.45 11.67
C TYR A 4 -16.10 -4.77 11.49
N ASN A 5 -14.76 -4.68 11.42
CA ASN A 5 -13.90 -5.85 11.31
C ASN A 5 -13.80 -6.56 12.67
N THR A 6 -13.89 -7.88 12.66
CA THR A 6 -13.68 -8.74 13.83
C THR A 6 -12.30 -9.40 13.85
N LEU A 7 -11.62 -9.45 12.70
CA LEU A 7 -10.33 -10.12 12.55
C LEU A 7 -9.15 -9.23 12.94
N SER A 8 -8.16 -9.84 13.57
CA SER A 8 -6.83 -9.28 13.76
C SER A 8 -6.08 -9.16 12.43
N ALA A 9 -4.97 -8.41 12.44
CA ALA A 9 -4.13 -8.28 11.24
C ALA A 9 -3.47 -9.63 10.86
N GLU A 10 -3.06 -10.42 11.86
CA GLU A 10 -2.44 -11.73 11.70
C GLU A 10 -3.44 -12.75 11.13
N GLU A 11 -4.66 -12.80 11.69
CA GLU A 11 -5.73 -13.66 11.18
C GLU A 11 -6.07 -13.29 9.73
N ARG A 12 -6.11 -11.99 9.40
CA ARG A 12 -6.35 -11.58 8.01
C ARG A 12 -5.22 -12.02 7.08
N ALA A 13 -3.96 -11.85 7.49
CA ALA A 13 -2.83 -12.26 6.66
C ALA A 13 -2.88 -13.76 6.35
N GLN A 14 -3.19 -14.59 7.35
CA GLN A 14 -3.40 -16.03 7.15
C GLN A 14 -4.54 -16.33 6.16
N LEU A 15 -5.68 -15.64 6.27
CA LEU A 15 -6.78 -15.84 5.32
C LEU A 15 -6.42 -15.43 3.89
N ILE A 16 -5.61 -14.38 3.71
CA ILE A 16 -5.09 -13.97 2.40
C ILE A 16 -4.21 -15.08 1.82
N ASP A 17 -3.34 -15.68 2.63
CA ASP A 17 -2.45 -16.77 2.23
C ASP A 17 -3.21 -18.04 1.87
N GLU A 18 -4.21 -18.38 2.68
CA GLU A 18 -5.08 -19.54 2.47
C GLU A 18 -5.94 -19.37 1.21
N ALA A 19 -6.39 -18.15 0.90
CA ALA A 19 -7.12 -17.86 -0.32
C ALA A 19 -6.24 -18.05 -1.56
N GLY A 20 -4.93 -17.76 -1.46
CA GLY A 20 -3.97 -17.92 -2.55
C GLY A 20 -4.28 -17.05 -3.77
N LYS A 21 -5.04 -15.97 -3.60
CA LYS A 21 -5.46 -15.06 -4.67
C LYS A 21 -4.58 -13.83 -4.71
N ASP A 22 -4.18 -13.44 -5.92
CA ASP A 22 -3.55 -12.15 -6.15
C ASP A 22 -4.56 -11.02 -5.92
N ARG A 23 -4.07 -9.91 -5.37
CA ARG A 23 -4.87 -8.72 -5.10
C ARG A 23 -4.35 -7.53 -5.89
N LEU A 24 -5.27 -6.73 -6.39
CA LEU A 24 -5.00 -5.46 -7.04
C LEU A 24 -5.16 -4.33 -6.04
N THR A 25 -4.07 -3.64 -5.76
CA THR A 25 -4.04 -2.39 -5.02
C THR A 25 -4.37 -1.23 -5.95
N LEU A 26 -5.31 -0.40 -5.52
CA LEU A 26 -5.84 0.72 -6.28
C LEU A 26 -6.19 1.89 -5.38
N SER A 27 -6.28 3.07 -5.98
CA SER A 27 -6.80 4.26 -5.33
C SER A 27 -7.72 5.05 -6.26
N PHE A 28 -8.64 5.79 -5.68
CA PHE A 28 -9.51 6.72 -6.40
C PHE A 28 -10.10 7.75 -5.45
N TYR A 29 -10.62 8.83 -6.01
CA TYR A 29 -11.39 9.81 -5.28
C TYR A 29 -12.44 10.42 -6.20
N ALA A 30 -13.53 10.90 -5.62
CA ALA A 30 -14.53 11.67 -6.33
C ALA A 30 -15.09 12.76 -5.42
N TYR A 31 -15.16 13.98 -5.93
CA TYR A 31 -15.85 15.08 -5.27
C TYR A 31 -17.31 15.11 -5.71
N ALA A 32 -18.22 15.00 -4.76
CA ALA A 32 -19.66 14.99 -4.98
C ALA A 32 -20.37 15.44 -3.71
N LYS A 33 -21.58 16.01 -3.86
CA LYS A 33 -22.41 16.34 -2.70
C LYS A 33 -23.09 15.08 -2.19
N ILE A 34 -22.57 14.52 -1.10
CA ILE A 34 -23.15 13.35 -0.44
C ILE A 34 -24.02 13.83 0.72
N GLU A 35 -25.33 13.62 0.62
CA GLU A 35 -26.30 14.10 1.61
C GLU A 35 -26.13 13.43 2.97
N ASP A 36 -26.03 12.09 2.98
CA ASP A 36 -25.83 11.29 4.19
C ASP A 36 -24.55 10.43 4.09
N PRO A 37 -23.39 10.99 4.50
CA PRO A 37 -22.11 10.27 4.55
C PRO A 37 -22.16 8.99 5.38
N LYS A 38 -22.99 8.92 6.42
CA LYS A 38 -23.07 7.76 7.30
C LYS A 38 -23.80 6.62 6.59
N LYS A 39 -24.94 6.91 5.97
CA LYS A 39 -25.67 5.93 5.15
C LYS A 39 -24.81 5.42 4.00
N PHE A 40 -24.15 6.32 3.27
CA PHE A 40 -23.26 5.94 2.17
C PHE A 40 -22.08 5.08 2.67
N ARG A 41 -21.46 5.45 3.80
CA ARG A 41 -20.42 4.62 4.45
C ARG A 41 -20.94 3.21 4.75
N ASP A 42 -22.12 3.10 5.34
CA ASP A 42 -22.71 1.83 5.74
C ASP A 42 -22.94 0.95 4.50
N GLU A 43 -23.59 1.49 3.46
CA GLU A 43 -23.84 0.81 2.17
C GLU A 43 -22.56 0.29 1.51
N LEU A 44 -21.53 1.12 1.41
CA LEU A 44 -20.24 0.70 0.85
C LEU A 44 -19.61 -0.43 1.67
N PHE A 45 -19.71 -0.38 3.00
CA PHE A 45 -19.16 -1.46 3.84
C PHE A 45 -19.87 -2.77 3.56
N ILE A 46 -21.20 -2.77 3.39
CA ILE A 46 -21.97 -3.97 3.03
C ILE A 46 -21.49 -4.53 1.69
N ALA A 47 -21.45 -3.68 0.67
CA ALA A 47 -21.15 -4.07 -0.70
C ALA A 47 -19.71 -4.55 -0.87
N TRP A 48 -18.75 -3.94 -0.18
CA TRP A 48 -17.33 -4.23 -0.36
C TRP A 48 -16.82 -5.34 0.55
N ASN A 49 -17.42 -5.53 1.73
CA ASN A 49 -17.05 -6.62 2.62
C ASN A 49 -17.30 -8.00 2.00
N VAL A 50 -18.39 -8.17 1.23
CA VAL A 50 -18.69 -9.43 0.53
C VAL A 50 -17.74 -9.71 -0.64
N LEU A 51 -17.06 -8.69 -1.16
CA LEU A 51 -16.05 -8.81 -2.22
C LEU A 51 -14.65 -9.04 -1.66
N ASP A 52 -14.53 -9.21 -0.35
CA ASP A 52 -13.26 -9.24 0.38
C ASP A 52 -12.35 -8.04 0.04
N ALA A 53 -12.95 -6.88 -0.21
CA ALA A 53 -12.21 -5.64 -0.42
C ALA A 53 -11.64 -5.15 0.92
N LEU A 54 -10.37 -4.74 0.92
CA LEU A 54 -9.65 -4.26 2.11
C LEU A 54 -9.10 -2.88 1.79
N GLY A 55 -9.06 -1.96 2.74
CA GLY A 55 -8.64 -0.60 2.42
C GLY A 55 -8.91 0.43 3.49
N ARG A 56 -8.48 1.65 3.22
CA ARG A 56 -8.81 2.85 3.98
C ARG A 56 -9.57 3.81 3.09
N ILE A 57 -10.80 4.07 3.48
CA ILE A 57 -11.73 4.90 2.72
C ILE A 57 -12.28 5.99 3.65
N TYR A 58 -12.25 7.22 3.14
CA TYR A 58 -12.86 8.37 3.77
C TYR A 58 -14.06 8.82 2.96
N VAL A 59 -15.16 9.01 3.66
CA VAL A 59 -16.40 9.54 3.12
C VAL A 59 -16.71 10.83 3.87
N ALA A 60 -17.06 11.87 3.14
CA ALA A 60 -17.50 13.15 3.70
C ALA A 60 -18.66 13.69 2.86
N HIS A 61 -19.28 14.78 3.31
CA HIS A 61 -20.29 15.47 2.51
C HIS A 61 -19.76 15.94 1.15
N GLU A 62 -18.45 16.16 1.04
CA GLU A 62 -17.79 16.59 -0.19
C GLU A 62 -17.34 15.44 -1.12
N GLY A 63 -17.51 14.18 -0.72
CA GLY A 63 -17.21 13.05 -1.60
C GLY A 63 -16.59 11.82 -0.93
N ILE A 64 -15.77 11.11 -1.70
CA ILE A 64 -15.07 9.88 -1.30
C ILE A 64 -13.59 9.91 -1.70
N ASN A 65 -12.74 9.34 -0.85
CA ASN A 65 -11.34 9.07 -1.13
C ASN A 65 -11.01 7.65 -0.64
N ALA A 66 -10.48 6.82 -1.52
CA ALA A 66 -10.23 5.41 -1.25
C ALA A 66 -8.80 5.00 -1.66
N GLN A 67 -8.15 4.28 -0.76
CA GLN A 67 -6.95 3.50 -1.04
C GLN A 67 -7.23 2.08 -0.55
N MET A 68 -7.16 1.10 -1.44
CA MET A 68 -7.68 -0.23 -1.16
C MET A 68 -7.01 -1.31 -2.00
N SER A 69 -7.22 -2.56 -1.63
CA SER A 69 -6.93 -3.73 -2.44
C SER A 69 -8.15 -4.63 -2.55
N VAL A 70 -8.33 -5.23 -3.71
CA VAL A 70 -9.39 -6.21 -3.99
C VAL A 70 -8.78 -7.48 -4.57
N PRO A 71 -9.33 -8.67 -4.32
CA PRO A 71 -8.95 -9.86 -5.09
C PRO A 71 -9.08 -9.58 -6.60
N ALA A 72 -8.09 -10.00 -7.39
CA ALA A 72 -8.03 -9.69 -8.81
C ALA A 72 -9.24 -10.22 -9.59
N ASP A 73 -9.76 -11.38 -9.19
CA ASP A 73 -10.97 -12.00 -9.76
C ASP A 73 -12.27 -11.26 -9.39
N GLN A 74 -12.26 -10.46 -8.33
CA GLN A 74 -13.39 -9.65 -7.87
C GLN A 74 -13.35 -8.21 -8.41
N PHE A 75 -12.33 -7.84 -9.18
CA PHE A 75 -12.11 -6.46 -9.62
C PHE A 75 -13.28 -5.87 -10.41
N GLU A 76 -13.85 -6.61 -11.37
CA GLU A 76 -14.99 -6.13 -12.16
C GLU A 76 -16.28 -6.09 -11.34
N ALA A 77 -16.47 -7.05 -10.42
CA ALA A 77 -17.58 -7.00 -9.47
C ALA A 77 -17.49 -5.76 -8.57
N PHE A 78 -16.29 -5.43 -8.11
CA PHE A 78 -16.00 -4.21 -7.37
C PHE A 78 -16.28 -2.96 -8.21
N ARG A 79 -15.79 -2.89 -9.46
CA ARG A 79 -16.06 -1.78 -10.38
C ARG A 79 -17.55 -1.53 -10.55
N ASN A 80 -18.34 -2.58 -10.72
CA ASN A 80 -19.80 -2.48 -10.85
C ASN A 80 -20.47 -1.86 -9.61
N THR A 81 -19.90 -2.01 -8.41
CA THR A 81 -20.42 -1.33 -7.21
C THR A 81 -20.24 0.19 -7.27
N LEU A 82 -19.22 0.69 -7.98
CA LEU A 82 -18.98 2.12 -8.16
C LEU A 82 -19.95 2.72 -9.18
N GLU A 83 -20.20 1.99 -10.27
CA GLU A 83 -21.13 2.39 -11.34
C GLU A 83 -22.58 2.58 -10.85
N ALA A 84 -22.93 2.02 -9.68
CA ALA A 84 -24.24 2.20 -9.04
C ALA A 84 -24.50 3.66 -8.61
N TYR A 85 -23.46 4.48 -8.50
CA TYR A 85 -23.55 5.88 -8.07
C TYR A 85 -23.18 6.81 -9.22
N ASP A 86 -24.08 7.73 -9.59
CA ASP A 86 -23.90 8.59 -10.78
C ASP A 86 -22.59 9.37 -10.78
N PHE A 87 -22.13 9.83 -9.62
CA PHE A 87 -20.87 10.59 -9.50
C PHE A 87 -19.60 9.73 -9.53
N MET A 88 -19.72 8.40 -9.52
CA MET A 88 -18.61 7.44 -9.62
C MET A 88 -18.64 6.62 -10.91
N LYS A 89 -19.60 6.85 -11.81
CA LYS A 89 -19.64 6.19 -13.12
C LYS A 89 -18.41 6.52 -13.96
N GLY A 90 -17.73 5.49 -14.47
CA GLY A 90 -16.53 5.67 -15.27
C GLY A 90 -15.34 6.28 -14.50
N ILE A 91 -15.36 6.22 -13.17
CA ILE A 91 -14.28 6.76 -12.35
C ILE A 91 -12.95 6.06 -12.68
N ARG A 92 -11.90 6.87 -12.82
CA ARG A 92 -10.54 6.35 -12.98
C ARG A 92 -10.11 5.66 -11.68
N LEU A 93 -9.68 4.42 -11.82
CA LEU A 93 -9.03 3.66 -10.76
C LEU A 93 -7.53 3.69 -11.01
N ASN A 94 -6.79 4.38 -10.14
CA ASN A 94 -5.33 4.39 -10.18
C ASN A 94 -4.84 3.05 -9.65
N VAL A 95 -4.54 2.11 -10.54
CA VAL A 95 -3.92 0.84 -10.20
C VAL A 95 -2.47 1.09 -9.82
N ALA A 96 -2.07 0.55 -8.67
CA ALA A 96 -0.76 0.79 -8.09
C ALA A 96 0.36 0.18 -8.95
N VAL A 97 1.57 0.75 -8.87
CA VAL A 97 2.71 0.35 -9.70
C VAL A 97 3.22 -1.03 -9.30
N ASP A 98 3.30 -1.27 -7.98
CA ASP A 98 3.72 -2.55 -7.40
C ASP A 98 2.51 -3.22 -6.75
N GLN A 99 2.38 -4.54 -6.81
CA GLN A 99 1.26 -5.25 -6.17
C GLN A 99 1.72 -6.01 -4.93
N ASP A 100 0.94 -5.94 -3.86
CA ASP A 100 1.20 -6.67 -2.62
C ASP A 100 -0.12 -7.10 -1.99
N ASN A 101 -0.28 -8.41 -1.78
CA ASN A 101 -1.47 -9.01 -1.19
C ASN A 101 -1.76 -8.50 0.23
N TYR A 102 -0.76 -7.99 0.95
CA TYR A 102 -0.90 -7.46 2.30
C TYR A 102 -0.94 -5.92 2.35
N SER A 103 -1.09 -5.24 1.19
CA SER A 103 -1.21 -3.78 1.13
C SER A 103 -2.22 -3.24 2.14
N PHE A 104 -3.34 -3.97 2.32
CA PHE A 104 -4.34 -3.70 3.35
C PHE A 104 -4.79 -4.99 4.02
N LEU A 105 -4.97 -4.93 5.35
CA LEU A 105 -5.42 -6.08 6.16
C LEU A 105 -6.81 -5.87 6.77
N LYS A 106 -7.47 -4.74 6.52
CA LYS A 106 -8.79 -4.41 7.08
C LYS A 106 -9.57 -3.52 6.13
N LEU A 107 -10.89 -3.70 6.06
CA LEU A 107 -11.79 -2.74 5.40
C LEU A 107 -12.17 -1.64 6.39
N THR A 108 -11.66 -0.43 6.17
CA THR A 108 -11.89 0.71 7.06
C THR A 108 -12.55 1.83 6.27
N ILE A 109 -13.85 2.02 6.46
CA ILE A 109 -14.58 3.16 5.89
C ILE A 109 -14.95 4.11 7.03
N LYS A 110 -14.44 5.34 6.99
CA LYS A 110 -14.64 6.33 8.06
C LYS A 110 -15.34 7.57 7.51
N VAL A 111 -16.38 8.01 8.21
CA VAL A 111 -16.95 9.34 8.01
C VAL A 111 -15.98 10.38 8.54
N ARG A 112 -15.75 11.42 7.74
CA ARG A 112 -14.87 12.55 8.01
C ARG A 112 -15.57 13.85 7.63
N ASN A 113 -15.07 14.97 8.17
CA ASN A 113 -15.54 16.30 7.77
C ASN A 113 -15.11 16.61 6.33
N LYS A 114 -13.89 16.16 5.97
CA LYS A 114 -13.31 16.28 4.63
C LYS A 114 -12.63 14.98 4.21
N ILE A 115 -12.64 14.66 2.92
CA ILE A 115 -11.95 13.48 2.36
C ILE A 115 -10.44 13.68 2.25
N VAL A 116 -9.99 14.93 2.32
CA VAL A 116 -8.60 15.36 2.50
C VAL A 116 -8.55 16.51 3.50
N ALA A 117 -7.65 16.44 4.48
CA ALA A 117 -7.54 17.48 5.51
C ALA A 117 -6.74 18.69 5.01
N ASP A 118 -7.42 19.57 4.28
CA ASP A 118 -6.85 20.75 3.61
C ASP A 118 -6.74 22.01 4.49
N GLY A 119 -7.49 22.08 5.59
CA GLY A 119 -7.53 23.27 6.46
C GLY A 119 -8.19 24.51 5.83
N LEU A 120 -8.89 24.34 4.71
CA LEU A 120 -9.55 25.42 3.97
C LEU A 120 -11.00 25.59 4.42
N ASN A 121 -11.50 26.82 4.33
CA ASN A 121 -12.94 27.08 4.37
C ASN A 121 -13.47 27.08 2.93
N ASP A 122 -14.21 26.05 2.56
CA ASP A 122 -14.73 25.89 1.20
C ASP A 122 -15.82 26.92 0.85
N GLU A 123 -16.36 27.66 1.83
CA GLU A 123 -17.33 28.72 1.60
C GLU A 123 -16.70 30.02 1.07
N THR A 124 -15.37 30.16 1.16
CA THR A 124 -14.67 31.40 0.78
C THR A 124 -14.25 31.43 -0.69
N PHE A 125 -14.29 30.31 -1.40
CA PHE A 125 -13.89 30.21 -2.80
C PHE A 125 -14.55 29.02 -3.51
N ASP A 126 -14.60 29.07 -4.84
CA ASP A 126 -15.13 27.98 -5.64
C ASP A 126 -14.11 26.83 -5.78
N VAL A 127 -14.33 25.75 -5.05
CA VAL A 127 -13.50 24.52 -5.09
C VAL A 127 -13.58 23.77 -6.43
N THR A 128 -14.53 24.12 -7.30
CA THR A 128 -14.67 23.51 -8.64
C THR A 128 -13.83 24.24 -9.70
N ASN A 129 -13.40 25.47 -9.42
CA ASN A 129 -12.54 26.26 -10.28
C ASN A 129 -11.08 25.77 -10.22
N LYS A 130 -10.83 24.58 -10.77
CA LYS A 130 -9.55 23.86 -10.68
C LYS A 130 -8.53 24.33 -11.73
N GLY A 131 -7.28 23.93 -11.52
CA GLY A 131 -6.21 24.07 -12.51
C GLY A 131 -6.42 23.16 -13.72
N ILE A 132 -5.58 23.35 -14.74
CA ILE A 132 -5.60 22.53 -15.96
C ILE A 132 -4.88 21.20 -15.66
N HIS A 133 -5.55 20.08 -15.92
CA HIS A 133 -4.95 18.75 -15.82
C HIS A 133 -4.02 18.49 -17.01
N LEU A 134 -2.82 18.01 -16.72
CA LEU A 134 -1.80 17.66 -17.72
C LEU A 134 -1.47 16.17 -17.67
N LYS A 135 -1.35 15.54 -18.84
CA LYS A 135 -0.80 14.19 -18.98
C LYS A 135 0.71 14.19 -18.77
N ALA A 136 1.32 13.00 -18.66
CA ALA A 136 2.74 12.86 -18.34
C ALA A 136 3.66 13.61 -19.30
N GLN A 137 3.43 13.51 -20.62
CA GLN A 137 4.26 14.22 -21.60
C GLN A 137 4.08 15.74 -21.51
N GLU A 138 2.85 16.23 -21.35
CA GLU A 138 2.58 17.67 -21.23
C GLU A 138 3.15 18.24 -19.93
N PHE A 139 3.06 17.46 -18.85
CA PHE A 139 3.66 17.78 -17.56
C PHE A 139 5.18 17.88 -17.69
N ASN A 140 5.83 16.91 -18.34
CA ASN A 140 7.26 16.94 -18.60
C ASN A 140 7.67 18.17 -19.44
N ASN A 141 6.93 18.48 -20.50
CA ASN A 141 7.20 19.65 -21.35
C ASN A 141 7.12 20.95 -20.55
N LEU A 142 6.11 21.07 -19.68
CA LEU A 142 5.95 22.25 -18.84
C LEU A 142 6.99 22.32 -17.72
N LEU A 143 7.47 21.18 -17.22
CA LEU A 143 8.56 21.09 -16.26
C LEU A 143 9.90 21.60 -16.85
N ASP A 144 10.13 21.44 -18.15
CA ASP A 144 11.33 21.99 -18.84
C ASP A 144 11.27 23.50 -19.08
N ASP A 145 10.09 24.09 -18.98
CA ASP A 145 9.94 25.53 -19.21
C ASP A 145 10.57 26.30 -18.03
N PRO A 146 11.60 27.13 -18.25
CA PRO A 146 12.21 27.95 -17.18
C PRO A 146 11.25 28.99 -16.58
N ASN A 147 10.08 29.17 -17.19
CA ASN A 147 8.99 29.97 -16.65
C ASN A 147 8.03 29.20 -15.71
N THR A 148 8.31 27.93 -15.44
CA THR A 148 7.50 27.08 -14.57
C THR A 148 8.10 26.94 -13.19
N ILE A 149 7.24 27.00 -12.18
CA ILE A 149 7.51 26.67 -10.79
C ILE A 149 6.74 25.39 -10.49
N VAL A 150 7.45 24.32 -10.19
CA VAL A 150 6.87 23.04 -9.78
C VAL A 150 6.83 22.93 -8.27
N VAL A 151 5.71 22.47 -7.71
CA VAL A 151 5.49 22.34 -6.28
C VAL A 151 4.97 20.95 -5.92
N ASP A 152 5.64 20.32 -4.96
CA ASP A 152 5.22 19.08 -4.34
C ASP A 152 4.19 19.37 -3.23
N PHE A 153 2.94 18.97 -3.40
CA PHE A 153 1.91 19.09 -2.35
C PHE A 153 1.88 17.91 -1.39
N ARG A 154 2.92 17.09 -1.41
CA ARG A 154 3.10 16.00 -0.46
C ARG A 154 3.73 16.49 0.85
N ASN A 155 3.67 15.65 1.86
CA ASN A 155 4.33 15.94 3.13
C ASN A 155 5.85 15.63 3.00
N HIS A 156 6.68 16.22 3.86
CA HIS A 156 8.15 16.11 3.74
C HIS A 156 8.68 14.67 3.63
N TYR A 157 8.13 13.73 4.41
CA TYR A 157 8.54 12.31 4.39
C TYR A 157 8.17 11.58 3.08
N GLU A 158 7.29 12.15 2.25
CA GLU A 158 6.97 11.61 0.93
C GLU A 158 7.96 12.11 -0.12
N SER A 159 8.36 13.38 -0.02
CA SER A 159 9.31 14.03 -0.92
C SER A 159 10.75 13.59 -0.66
N GLU A 160 11.11 13.29 0.59
CA GLU A 160 12.47 12.90 0.98
C GLU A 160 12.98 11.67 0.23
N VAL A 161 12.11 10.73 -0.15
CA VAL A 161 12.46 9.48 -0.88
C VAL A 161 12.28 9.56 -2.39
N GLY A 162 11.64 10.60 -2.90
CA GLY A 162 11.42 10.78 -4.33
C GLY A 162 10.58 12.01 -4.63
N HIS A 163 10.90 12.75 -5.68
CA HIS A 163 10.19 13.95 -6.11
C HIS A 163 10.47 14.23 -7.60
N PHE A 164 9.78 15.20 -8.20
CA PHE A 164 10.15 15.69 -9.54
C PHE A 164 11.37 16.61 -9.45
N GLU A 165 12.27 16.49 -10.40
CA GLU A 165 13.47 17.34 -10.47
C GLU A 165 13.10 18.83 -10.45
N GLY A 166 13.79 19.61 -9.61
CA GLY A 166 13.53 21.05 -9.46
C GLY A 166 12.24 21.41 -8.72
N ALA A 167 11.51 20.45 -8.15
CA ALA A 167 10.31 20.72 -7.37
C ALA A 167 10.64 21.43 -6.05
N ILE A 168 9.85 22.46 -5.72
CA ILE A 168 9.79 22.99 -4.37
C ILE A 168 9.14 21.91 -3.48
N THR A 169 9.86 21.48 -2.44
CA THR A 169 9.42 20.45 -1.48
C THR A 169 9.21 21.06 -0.10
N PRO A 170 8.00 21.54 0.25
CA PRO A 170 7.76 22.22 1.52
C PRO A 170 8.04 21.32 2.72
N ASP A 171 8.76 21.86 3.71
CA ASP A 171 9.07 21.13 4.94
C ASP A 171 7.87 21.07 5.92
N VAL A 172 6.79 20.40 5.50
CA VAL A 172 5.53 20.32 6.24
C VAL A 172 5.20 18.91 6.72
N GLU A 173 4.58 18.80 7.88
CA GLU A 173 4.08 17.52 8.38
C GLU A 173 2.75 17.15 7.73
N ASN A 174 1.94 18.16 7.38
CA ASN A 174 0.58 17.99 6.89
C ASN A 174 0.27 18.92 5.71
N PHE A 175 -0.53 18.42 4.77
CA PHE A 175 -0.99 19.18 3.59
C PHE A 175 -1.54 20.58 3.90
N ARG A 176 -2.36 20.74 4.95
CA ARG A 176 -2.92 22.05 5.33
C ARG A 176 -1.88 23.14 5.62
N GLU A 177 -0.68 22.75 6.05
CA GLU A 177 0.42 23.68 6.33
C GLU A 177 1.10 24.15 5.04
N SER A 178 1.10 23.33 3.98
CA SER A 178 1.74 23.66 2.69
C SER A 178 1.11 24.87 1.99
N LEU A 179 -0.22 24.98 2.05
CA LEU A 179 -0.97 25.99 1.29
C LEU A 179 -0.56 27.43 1.63
N PRO A 180 -0.58 27.88 2.91
CA PRO A 180 -0.15 29.23 3.25
C PRO A 180 1.34 29.48 2.97
N ILE A 181 2.20 28.49 3.25
CA ILE A 181 3.66 28.60 3.04
C ILE A 181 3.98 28.83 1.57
N ILE A 182 3.41 28.01 0.67
CA ILE A 182 3.64 28.14 -0.77
C ILE A 182 3.01 29.43 -1.31
N ASN A 183 1.83 29.83 -0.84
CA ASN A 183 1.24 31.09 -1.27
C ASN A 183 2.10 32.31 -0.89
N GLU A 184 2.71 32.32 0.30
CA GLU A 184 3.63 33.38 0.71
C GLU A 184 4.91 33.35 -0.12
N GLN A 185 5.51 32.17 -0.30
CA GLN A 185 6.73 32.00 -1.10
C GLN A 185 6.55 32.41 -2.56
N LEU A 186 5.37 32.18 -3.13
CA LEU A 186 5.09 32.39 -4.55
C LEU A 186 4.26 33.65 -4.85
N GLN A 187 4.05 34.53 -3.86
CA GLN A 187 3.11 35.66 -3.99
C GLN A 187 3.43 36.64 -5.12
N ASP A 188 4.70 36.77 -5.49
CA ASP A 188 5.18 37.69 -6.54
C ASP A 188 5.13 37.07 -7.95
N PHE A 189 4.80 35.77 -8.05
CA PHE A 189 4.84 35.01 -9.30
C PHE A 189 3.45 34.71 -9.90
N LYS A 190 2.40 35.30 -9.33
CA LYS A 190 0.99 34.99 -9.66
C LYS A 190 0.60 35.23 -11.11
N GLU A 191 1.20 36.25 -11.72
CA GLU A 191 0.78 36.78 -13.02
C GLU A 191 1.48 36.08 -14.18
N ASP A 192 2.80 35.88 -14.05
CA ASP A 192 3.67 35.56 -15.19
C ASP A 192 4.19 34.11 -15.18
N LYS A 193 4.27 33.45 -14.02
CA LYS A 193 4.83 32.09 -13.90
C LYS A 193 3.75 31.02 -14.01
N ASN A 194 4.12 29.87 -14.55
CA ASN A 194 3.29 28.68 -14.49
C ASN A 194 3.47 28.02 -13.12
N LEU A 195 2.37 27.78 -12.39
CA LEU A 195 2.36 26.98 -11.18
C LEU A 195 1.98 25.54 -11.54
N LEU A 196 2.95 24.64 -11.50
CA LEU A 196 2.79 23.21 -11.80
C LEU A 196 2.76 22.41 -10.50
N MET A 197 1.76 21.56 -10.32
CA MET A 197 1.52 20.91 -9.03
C MET A 197 1.32 19.42 -9.18
N TYR A 198 1.77 18.66 -8.19
CA TYR A 198 1.53 17.22 -8.16
C TYR A 198 1.38 16.69 -6.73
N CYS A 199 0.83 15.49 -6.63
CA CYS A 199 0.86 14.65 -5.45
C CYS A 199 0.73 13.18 -5.87
N THR A 200 0.66 12.25 -4.90
CA THR A 200 0.60 10.80 -5.16
C THR A 200 -0.51 10.39 -6.14
N GLY A 201 -1.75 10.85 -5.91
CA GLY A 201 -2.94 10.39 -6.64
C GLY A 201 -3.86 11.50 -7.13
N GLY A 202 -3.44 12.77 -7.07
CA GLY A 202 -4.18 13.94 -7.57
C GLY A 202 -5.08 14.67 -6.57
N ILE A 203 -5.68 13.99 -5.59
CA ILE A 203 -6.71 14.58 -4.69
C ILE A 203 -6.30 15.89 -3.99
N ARG A 204 -5.03 16.03 -3.56
CA ARG A 204 -4.55 17.27 -2.92
C ARG A 204 -4.50 18.44 -3.89
N CYS A 205 -4.09 18.17 -5.14
CA CYS A 205 -3.97 19.18 -6.19
C CYS A 205 -5.34 19.76 -6.58
N GLU A 206 -6.42 18.97 -6.48
CA GLU A 206 -7.78 19.46 -6.74
C GLU A 206 -8.15 20.65 -5.84
N LYS A 207 -7.86 20.56 -4.54
CA LYS A 207 -8.09 21.65 -3.57
C LYS A 207 -7.04 22.74 -3.68
N ALA A 208 -5.77 22.37 -3.83
CA ALA A 208 -4.68 23.34 -3.95
C ALA A 208 -4.86 24.22 -5.18
N SER A 209 -5.18 23.65 -6.34
CA SER A 209 -5.33 24.39 -7.58
C SER A 209 -6.46 25.42 -7.53
N ALA A 210 -7.62 25.04 -6.98
CA ALA A 210 -8.71 25.98 -6.77
C ALA A 210 -8.32 27.09 -5.77
N TYR A 211 -7.59 26.76 -4.71
CA TYR A 211 -7.06 27.74 -3.77
C TYR A 211 -6.09 28.73 -4.43
N PHE A 212 -5.11 28.27 -5.21
CA PHE A 212 -4.15 29.15 -5.88
C PHE A 212 -4.79 30.04 -6.95
N LYS A 213 -5.77 29.52 -7.72
CA LYS A 213 -6.57 30.36 -8.62
C LYS A 213 -7.32 31.44 -7.86
N HIS A 214 -7.94 31.11 -6.73
CA HIS A 214 -8.57 32.10 -5.86
C HIS A 214 -7.59 33.15 -5.29
N LYS A 215 -6.33 32.76 -5.05
CA LYS A 215 -5.26 33.69 -4.62
C LYS A 215 -4.69 34.58 -5.73
N GLY A 216 -5.17 34.42 -6.95
CA GLY A 216 -4.83 35.26 -8.10
C GLY A 216 -3.79 34.65 -9.05
N PHE A 217 -3.39 33.39 -8.86
CA PHE A 217 -2.50 32.72 -9.82
C PHE A 217 -3.23 32.47 -11.13
N LYS A 218 -2.70 33.01 -12.23
CA LYS A 218 -3.32 32.92 -13.56
C LYS A 218 -3.10 31.56 -14.22
N ASN A 219 -1.88 31.05 -14.13
CA ASN A 219 -1.43 29.86 -14.85
C ASN A 219 -1.24 28.71 -13.86
N VAL A 220 -2.30 27.94 -13.61
CA VAL A 220 -2.30 26.85 -12.62
C VAL A 220 -2.56 25.52 -13.29
N TYR A 221 -1.59 24.61 -13.18
CA TYR A 221 -1.58 23.30 -13.81
C TYR A 221 -1.34 22.20 -12.78
N GLN A 222 -1.86 21.00 -13.05
CA GLN A 222 -1.71 19.87 -12.15
C GLN A 222 -1.57 18.55 -12.89
N LEU A 223 -0.78 17.64 -12.31
CA LEU A 223 -0.58 16.31 -12.86
C LEU A 223 -1.88 15.48 -12.79
N GLU A 224 -2.36 15.04 -13.94
CA GLU A 224 -3.56 14.21 -14.02
C GLU A 224 -3.32 12.84 -13.36
N GLY A 225 -4.17 12.48 -12.38
CA GLY A 225 -4.05 11.21 -11.66
C GLY A 225 -2.85 11.09 -10.71
N GLY A 226 -1.98 12.11 -10.64
CA GLY A 226 -0.81 12.14 -9.77
C GLY A 226 0.34 11.24 -10.23
N ILE A 227 1.32 11.03 -9.33
CA ILE A 227 2.55 10.26 -9.61
C ILE A 227 2.25 8.83 -10.06
N ILE A 228 1.18 8.21 -9.55
CA ILE A 228 0.79 6.84 -9.94
C ILE A 228 0.44 6.78 -11.44
N GLU A 229 -0.42 7.69 -11.89
CA GLU A 229 -0.85 7.74 -13.30
C GLU A 229 0.28 8.20 -14.22
N TYR A 230 1.11 9.15 -13.77
CA TYR A 230 2.34 9.52 -14.48
C TYR A 230 3.23 8.31 -14.73
N THR A 231 3.47 7.51 -13.68
CA THR A 231 4.32 6.31 -13.78
C THR A 231 3.75 5.30 -14.78
N ARG A 232 2.43 5.14 -14.82
CA ARG A 232 1.76 4.28 -15.80
C ARG A 232 2.00 4.78 -17.23
N GLN A 233 1.74 6.07 -17.48
CA GLN A 233 1.92 6.68 -18.80
C GLN A 233 3.37 6.63 -19.28
N ILE A 234 4.36 6.94 -18.43
CA ILE A 234 5.76 6.90 -18.85
C ILE A 234 6.21 5.48 -19.25
N LYS A 235 5.70 4.44 -18.57
CA LYS A 235 6.01 3.04 -18.89
C LYS A 235 5.33 2.58 -20.17
N GLU A 236 4.05 2.92 -20.34
CA GLU A 236 3.28 2.53 -21.52
C GLU A 236 3.70 3.26 -22.79
N GLU A 237 4.02 4.56 -22.67
CA GLU A 237 4.32 5.44 -23.80
C GLU A 237 5.84 5.61 -24.04
N GLY A 238 6.69 5.05 -23.16
CA GLY A 238 8.15 5.14 -23.27
C GLY A 238 8.70 6.55 -23.04
N ILE A 239 8.06 7.33 -22.18
CA ILE A 239 8.47 8.69 -21.83
C ILE A 239 9.58 8.64 -20.77
N GLU A 240 10.55 9.53 -20.86
CA GLU A 240 11.57 9.69 -19.82
C GLU A 240 10.96 10.20 -18.50
N SER A 241 11.28 9.52 -17.39
CA SER A 241 10.84 9.97 -16.07
C SER A 241 11.63 11.20 -15.64
N LYS A 242 10.92 12.25 -15.24
CA LYS A 242 11.47 13.40 -14.49
C LYS A 242 11.20 13.31 -13.00
N PHE A 243 10.46 12.29 -12.59
CA PHE A 243 10.39 11.89 -11.20
C PHE A 243 11.60 11.02 -10.88
N ILE A 244 12.30 11.33 -9.80
CA ILE A 244 13.45 10.59 -9.31
C ILE A 244 13.11 9.89 -8.00
N GLY A 245 13.53 8.63 -7.86
CA GLY A 245 13.38 7.85 -6.63
C GLY A 245 12.05 7.12 -6.46
N LYS A 246 11.52 7.17 -5.23
CA LYS A 246 10.38 6.36 -4.78
C LYS A 246 9.15 7.21 -4.50
N ASN A 247 7.97 6.74 -4.92
CA ASN A 247 6.70 7.36 -4.56
C ASN A 247 6.17 6.75 -3.26
N PHE A 248 6.02 7.54 -2.20
CA PHE A 248 5.42 7.07 -0.95
C PHE A 248 3.92 6.73 -1.14
N VAL A 249 3.49 5.57 -0.63
CA VAL A 249 2.08 5.14 -0.62
C VAL A 249 1.58 4.85 0.79
N PHE A 250 0.29 5.08 1.01
CA PHE A 250 -0.34 5.10 2.35
C PHE A 250 -0.90 3.75 2.78
N ASP A 251 -0.13 2.70 2.54
CA ASP A 251 -0.47 1.30 2.81
C ASP A 251 0.77 0.55 3.30
N HIS A 252 0.67 -0.77 3.51
CA HIS A 252 1.76 -1.54 4.10
C HIS A 252 3.05 -1.57 3.24
N ARG A 253 2.99 -1.22 1.95
CA ARG A 253 4.18 -1.16 1.08
C ARG A 253 5.08 0.04 1.39
N LEU A 254 4.51 1.12 1.92
CA LEU A 254 5.18 2.38 2.28
C LEU A 254 5.97 3.07 1.15
N GLY A 255 5.93 2.54 -0.07
CA GLY A 255 6.32 3.24 -1.28
C GLY A 255 6.47 2.29 -2.47
N GLU A 256 6.50 2.87 -3.65
CA GLU A 256 6.63 2.19 -4.94
C GLU A 256 7.80 2.79 -5.70
N ARG A 257 8.65 1.95 -6.29
CA ARG A 257 9.84 2.44 -6.99
C ARG A 257 9.47 2.97 -8.37
N ILE A 258 9.80 4.24 -8.62
CA ILE A 258 9.55 4.88 -9.93
C ILE A 258 10.82 4.83 -10.77
N THR A 259 11.96 5.21 -10.18
CA THR A 259 13.30 5.02 -10.76
C THR A 259 14.21 4.27 -9.80
N ASP A 260 15.33 3.77 -10.32
CA ASP A 260 16.34 3.09 -9.52
C ASP A 260 17.17 4.05 -8.66
N ASP A 261 16.87 5.35 -8.64
CA ASP A 261 17.60 6.33 -7.85
C ASP A 261 17.25 6.22 -6.36
N ILE A 262 18.28 6.29 -5.52
CA ILE A 262 18.13 6.50 -4.08
C ILE A 262 18.63 7.91 -3.79
N ILE A 263 17.71 8.81 -3.44
CA ILE A 263 18.01 10.21 -3.14
C ILE A 263 17.98 10.52 -1.63
N SER A 264 17.59 9.53 -0.82
CA SER A 264 17.52 9.61 0.64
C SER A 264 18.58 8.77 1.35
N GLN A 265 18.66 8.95 2.67
CA GLN A 265 19.62 8.26 3.51
C GLN A 265 18.96 7.75 4.81
N CYS A 266 19.54 6.70 5.39
CA CYS A 266 19.17 6.16 6.68
C CYS A 266 19.27 7.25 7.74
N HIS A 267 18.18 7.52 8.45
CA HIS A 267 18.13 8.56 9.48
C HIS A 267 19.01 8.26 10.72
N GLN A 268 19.47 7.01 10.86
CA GLN A 268 20.31 6.57 11.99
C GLN A 268 21.81 6.53 11.67
N CYS A 269 22.20 6.13 10.45
CA CYS A 269 23.60 5.94 10.09
C CYS A 269 24.09 6.72 8.85
N GLY A 270 23.20 7.39 8.12
CA GLY A 270 23.53 8.20 6.94
C GLY A 270 23.85 7.41 5.67
N LYS A 271 23.77 6.08 5.68
CA LYS A 271 23.93 5.26 4.46
C LYS A 271 22.78 5.52 3.48
N PRO A 272 23.01 5.57 2.16
CA PRO A 272 21.95 5.68 1.17
C PRO A 272 20.90 4.57 1.33
N CYS A 273 19.65 4.95 1.54
CA CYS A 273 18.48 4.06 1.49
C CYS A 273 17.18 4.88 1.49
N ASP A 274 16.09 4.27 1.04
CA ASP A 274 14.75 4.87 0.89
C ASP A 274 13.64 3.98 1.48
N ASN A 275 14.03 3.15 2.46
CA ASN A 275 13.12 2.26 3.18
C ASN A 275 12.48 2.98 4.37
N HIS A 276 11.22 3.34 4.24
CA HIS A 276 10.41 3.79 5.37
C HIS A 276 10.08 2.63 6.32
N THR A 277 10.27 2.89 7.62
CA THR A 277 10.01 1.97 8.71
C THR A 277 9.21 2.67 9.79
N ASN A 278 8.20 1.99 10.34
CA ASN A 278 7.53 2.42 11.57
C ASN A 278 8.27 1.85 12.77
N CYS A 279 8.53 2.69 13.78
CA CYS A 279 9.11 2.25 15.04
C CYS A 279 8.29 1.10 15.64
N ALA A 280 8.95 -0.01 15.99
CA ALA A 280 8.32 -1.19 16.59
C ALA A 280 7.71 -0.92 17.97
N ASN A 281 8.17 0.12 18.68
CA ASN A 281 7.55 0.54 19.93
C ASN A 281 6.15 1.11 19.68
N ASP A 282 5.12 0.41 20.17
CA ASP A 282 3.71 0.80 20.11
C ASP A 282 3.41 2.17 20.75
N ALA A 283 4.24 2.64 21.67
CA ALA A 283 4.12 3.97 22.26
C ALA A 283 4.72 5.09 21.37
N CYS A 284 5.42 4.73 20.29
CA CYS A 284 6.14 5.66 19.43
C CYS A 284 5.51 5.78 18.04
N HIS A 285 5.45 4.68 17.29
CA HIS A 285 5.00 4.64 15.89
C HIS A 285 5.59 5.73 14.96
N LEU A 286 6.81 6.19 15.25
CA LEU A 286 7.53 7.13 14.39
C LEU A 286 7.82 6.46 13.05
N LEU A 287 7.44 7.10 11.93
CA LEU A 287 7.91 6.71 10.60
C LEU A 287 9.25 7.40 10.32
N PHE A 288 10.23 6.66 9.82
CA PHE A 288 11.56 7.17 9.49
C PHE A 288 12.24 6.28 8.44
N ILE A 289 13.33 6.74 7.84
CA ILE A 289 14.10 5.93 6.89
C ILE A 289 15.15 5.10 7.65
N GLN A 290 15.16 3.79 7.40
CA GLN A 290 16.06 2.84 8.06
C GLN A 290 16.65 1.83 7.05
N CYS A 291 17.97 1.71 6.99
CA CYS A 291 18.62 0.66 6.20
C CYS A 291 18.53 -0.71 6.88
N ASP A 292 18.72 -1.79 6.13
CA ASP A 292 18.58 -3.17 6.63
C ASP A 292 19.52 -3.50 7.80
N GLU A 293 20.73 -2.93 7.81
CA GLU A 293 21.68 -3.09 8.92
C GLU A 293 21.15 -2.44 10.20
N CYS A 294 20.69 -1.19 10.13
CA CYS A 294 20.11 -0.49 11.28
C CYS A 294 18.80 -1.13 11.72
N LYS A 295 17.99 -1.63 10.78
CA LYS A 295 16.78 -2.40 11.07
C LYS A 295 17.09 -3.65 11.89
N THR A 296 18.13 -4.38 11.53
CA THR A 296 18.58 -5.57 12.26
C THR A 296 19.13 -5.19 13.64
N ALA A 297 19.99 -4.16 13.70
CA ALA A 297 20.62 -3.72 14.94
C ALA A 297 19.65 -3.09 15.95
N MET A 298 18.60 -2.43 15.46
CA MET A 298 17.64 -1.69 16.28
C MET A 298 16.26 -2.36 16.35
N GLU A 299 16.07 -3.54 15.77
CA GLU A 299 14.79 -4.26 15.73
C GLU A 299 13.61 -3.38 15.25
N ASN A 300 13.83 -2.60 14.20
CA ASN A 300 12.92 -1.56 13.68
C ASN A 300 12.65 -0.37 14.61
N CYS A 301 13.37 -0.20 15.72
CA CYS A 301 13.22 0.95 16.60
C CYS A 301 13.98 2.17 16.09
N CYS A 302 13.40 3.36 16.33
CA CYS A 302 14.01 4.63 15.93
C CYS A 302 15.15 5.07 16.85
N SER A 303 15.18 4.58 18.10
CA SER A 303 16.14 4.98 19.12
C SER A 303 16.42 3.86 20.11
N THR A 304 17.49 4.00 20.90
CA THR A 304 17.86 3.04 21.95
C THR A 304 16.78 2.94 23.02
N GLU A 305 16.15 4.04 23.40
CA GLU A 305 15.06 4.02 24.38
C GLU A 305 13.86 3.21 23.88
N CYS A 306 13.56 3.30 22.58
CA CYS A 306 12.51 2.47 21.98
C CYS A 306 12.91 0.99 21.93
N LEU A 307 14.18 0.68 21.64
CA LEU A 307 14.70 -0.68 21.65
C LEU A 307 14.62 -1.29 23.06
N GLU A 308 15.06 -0.56 24.08
CA GLU A 308 14.95 -0.98 25.47
C GLU A 308 13.49 -1.21 25.87
N THR A 309 12.57 -0.32 25.44
CA THR A 309 11.14 -0.45 25.75
C THR A 309 10.53 -1.74 25.19
N ILE A 310 10.84 -2.12 23.94
CA ILE A 310 10.24 -3.33 23.34
C ILE A 310 10.75 -4.63 23.98
N HIS A 311 11.87 -4.60 24.69
CA HIS A 311 12.42 -5.74 25.43
C HIS A 311 11.92 -5.85 26.87
N LEU A 312 11.15 -4.87 27.37
CA LEU A 312 10.48 -4.96 28.67
C LEU A 312 9.32 -5.97 28.62
N PRO A 313 8.91 -6.56 29.77
CA PRO A 313 7.69 -7.35 29.85
C PRO A 313 6.46 -6.58 29.34
N LEU A 314 5.52 -7.26 28.68
CA LEU A 314 4.34 -6.61 28.07
C LEU A 314 3.53 -5.77 29.08
N GLU A 315 3.44 -6.21 30.34
CA GLU A 315 2.76 -5.47 31.40
C GLU A 315 3.43 -4.11 31.67
N GLU A 316 4.76 -4.06 31.65
CA GLU A 316 5.54 -2.83 31.83
C GLU A 316 5.43 -1.93 30.60
N GLN A 317 5.49 -2.48 29.39
CA GLN A 317 5.25 -1.72 28.16
C GLN A 317 3.86 -1.07 28.17
N VAL A 318 2.83 -1.83 28.59
CA VAL A 318 1.46 -1.35 28.76
C VAL A 318 1.38 -0.25 29.82
N ALA A 319 2.09 -0.41 30.94
CA ALA A 319 2.14 0.60 31.99
C ALA A 319 2.79 1.90 31.50
N LEU A 320 3.90 1.82 30.76
CA LEU A 320 4.61 2.98 30.20
C LEU A 320 3.78 3.75 29.18
N ARG A 321 2.98 3.06 28.37
CA ARG A 321 2.09 3.72 27.39
C ARG A 321 0.77 4.19 27.97
N LYS A 322 0.39 3.75 29.18
CA LYS A 322 -0.89 4.09 29.79
C LYS A 322 -0.98 5.61 30.04
N GLY A 323 -2.03 6.23 29.51
CA GLY A 323 -2.27 7.67 29.67
C GLY A 323 -1.41 8.57 28.75
N LEU A 324 -0.43 8.01 28.02
CA LEU A 324 0.21 8.73 26.94
C LEU A 324 -0.77 8.83 25.78
N GLN A 325 -1.37 10.01 25.61
CA GLN A 325 -1.84 10.42 24.29
C GLN A 325 -0.61 10.80 23.48
N VAL A 326 0.12 9.78 23.04
CA VAL A 326 0.86 9.91 21.79
C VAL A 326 -0.24 10.24 20.78
N GLY A 327 -0.39 11.52 20.47
CA GLY A 327 -1.30 11.91 19.40
C GLY A 327 -0.86 11.22 18.11
N ASN A 328 -1.25 11.80 16.99
CA ASN A 328 -0.77 11.42 15.68
C ASN A 328 0.76 11.70 15.51
N LYS A 329 1.66 11.22 16.38
CA LYS A 329 3.13 11.16 16.14
C LYS A 329 3.48 10.26 14.96
N VAL A 330 2.53 9.43 14.52
CA VAL A 330 2.45 8.83 13.18
C VAL A 330 2.67 9.87 12.07
N PHE A 331 2.49 11.17 12.32
CA PHE A 331 2.62 12.26 11.34
C PHE A 331 3.84 13.18 11.58
N ARG A 332 4.60 13.01 12.67
CA ARG A 332 5.90 13.69 12.90
C ARG A 332 7.08 12.94 12.27
N LYS A 333 6.85 12.43 11.07
CA LYS A 333 7.56 11.34 10.39
C LYS A 333 8.99 11.73 9.99
N GLY A 334 9.99 11.40 10.81
CA GLY A 334 11.40 11.67 10.51
C GLY A 334 12.05 12.82 11.30
N LYS A 335 11.27 13.60 12.06
CA LYS A 335 11.79 14.79 12.78
C LYS A 335 12.25 14.56 14.22
N SER A 336 12.31 13.31 14.69
CA SER A 336 12.79 12.99 16.06
C SER A 336 14.24 13.41 16.29
N ASP A 337 14.58 13.93 17.48
CA ASP A 337 15.96 14.30 17.83
C ASP A 337 16.89 13.09 17.97
N ALA A 338 16.34 11.89 18.13
CA ALA A 338 17.10 10.64 18.09
C ALA A 338 17.65 10.30 16.69
N LEU A 339 17.12 10.94 15.64
CA LEU A 339 17.51 10.70 14.25
C LEU A 339 18.58 11.70 13.82
N LYS A 340 19.83 11.24 13.75
CA LYS A 340 21.02 12.08 13.51
C LYS A 340 21.14 12.58 12.07
N PHE A 341 20.62 11.82 11.12
CA PHE A 341 20.78 12.06 9.69
C PHE A 341 19.46 12.43 9.01
N LYS A 342 18.51 13.00 9.78
CA LYS A 342 17.24 13.52 9.26
C LYS A 342 17.51 14.72 8.36
N ASN A 343 16.97 14.70 7.15
CA ASN A 343 17.00 15.82 6.22
C ASN A 343 15.57 16.30 5.99
N SER A 344 15.36 17.61 5.95
CA SER A 344 14.06 18.19 5.61
C SER A 344 14.26 19.55 4.92
N GLY A 345 13.33 19.93 4.03
CA GLY A 345 13.44 21.17 3.24
C GLY A 345 13.99 20.93 1.83
N ASP A 346 15.02 21.68 1.44
CA ASP A 346 15.63 21.61 0.10
C ASP A 346 16.35 20.27 -0.08
N LEU A 347 15.69 19.35 -0.78
CA LEU A 347 16.21 18.03 -1.11
C LEU A 347 17.10 18.11 -2.35
N SER A 348 18.08 17.21 -2.44
CA SER A 348 18.94 17.15 -3.62
C SER A 348 18.31 16.29 -4.70
N ASP A 349 18.33 16.79 -5.94
CA ASP A 349 17.97 16.01 -7.11
C ASP A 349 19.04 14.94 -7.47
N LYS A 350 20.17 14.91 -6.75
CA LYS A 350 21.29 14.02 -7.06
C LYS A 350 21.14 12.67 -6.37
N PRO A 351 21.11 11.55 -7.11
CA PRO A 351 21.12 10.22 -6.52
C PRO A 351 22.37 9.99 -5.67
N LEU A 352 22.18 9.51 -4.44
CA LEU A 352 23.23 9.07 -3.53
C LEU A 352 23.71 7.66 -3.86
N ALA A 353 22.82 6.84 -4.40
CA ALA A 353 23.10 5.50 -4.88
C ALA A 353 22.07 5.11 -5.95
N LYS A 354 22.31 3.99 -6.63
CA LYS A 354 21.26 3.26 -7.34
C LYS A 354 20.80 2.11 -6.45
N ALA A 355 19.50 1.91 -6.37
CA ALA A 355 18.93 0.71 -5.80
C ALA A 355 19.51 -0.49 -6.54
N GLU A 356 19.96 -1.50 -5.80
CA GLU A 356 20.22 -2.78 -6.43
C GLU A 356 18.91 -3.25 -7.04
N THR A 357 18.82 -3.19 -8.37
CA THR A 357 17.91 -4.05 -9.11
C THR A 357 18.37 -5.45 -8.77
N LYS A 358 17.89 -6.00 -7.66
CA LYS A 358 17.63 -7.42 -7.60
C LYS A 358 16.75 -7.59 -8.83
N ASN A 359 17.35 -8.08 -9.93
CA ASN A 359 16.61 -8.81 -10.97
C ASN A 359 15.56 -9.51 -10.16
N ILE A 360 14.31 -9.06 -10.31
CA ILE A 360 13.23 -9.58 -9.50
C ILE A 360 13.43 -11.07 -9.72
N ARG A 361 13.96 -11.76 -8.70
CA ARG A 361 13.57 -13.13 -8.48
C ARG A 361 12.10 -12.86 -8.47
N GLN A 362 11.46 -13.15 -9.61
CA GLN A 362 10.07 -13.48 -9.61
C GLN A 362 10.04 -14.29 -8.32
N LYS A 363 9.36 -13.76 -7.29
CA LYS A 363 8.63 -14.68 -6.47
C LYS A 363 7.84 -15.38 -7.57
N ILE A 364 8.40 -16.47 -8.07
CA ILE A 364 7.70 -17.61 -8.55
C ILE A 364 6.95 -17.90 -7.27
N ALA A 365 5.85 -17.15 -7.07
CA ALA A 365 4.79 -17.52 -6.19
C ALA A 365 4.48 -18.87 -6.79
N VAL A 366 5.04 -19.89 -6.15
CA VAL A 366 4.88 -21.25 -6.58
C VAL A 366 3.37 -21.40 -6.56
N LYS A 367 2.76 -21.32 -7.74
CA LYS A 367 1.33 -21.08 -7.84
C LYS A 367 0.72 -22.34 -7.30
N LYS A 368 0.18 -22.26 -6.09
CA LYS A 368 -0.22 -23.45 -5.33
C LYS A 368 -1.73 -23.56 -5.39
N GLU A 369 -2.22 -24.75 -5.72
CA GLU A 369 -3.64 -25.02 -5.85
C GLU A 369 -4.06 -25.98 -4.74
N LEU A 370 -5.00 -25.59 -3.86
CA LEU A 370 -5.46 -26.45 -2.77
C LEU A 370 -6.13 -27.69 -3.35
N ILE A 371 -5.61 -28.88 -3.05
CA ILE A 371 -6.13 -30.16 -3.54
C ILE A 371 -7.11 -30.78 -2.54
N GLY A 372 -6.72 -30.82 -1.26
CA GLY A 372 -7.43 -31.60 -0.24
C GLY A 372 -6.97 -31.34 1.18
N LYS A 373 -7.62 -32.01 2.14
CA LYS A 373 -7.38 -31.85 3.59
C LYS A 373 -6.99 -33.17 4.25
N ALA A 374 -6.19 -33.09 5.31
CA ALA A 374 -5.78 -34.26 6.06
C ALA A 374 -6.93 -34.86 6.87
N GLU A 375 -7.14 -36.17 6.79
CA GLU A 375 -8.12 -36.91 7.58
C GLU A 375 -7.48 -37.78 8.67
N HIS A 376 -6.29 -38.33 8.41
CA HIS A 376 -5.61 -39.16 9.39
C HIS A 376 -4.10 -39.30 9.14
N TYR A 377 -3.37 -39.75 10.16
CA TYR A 377 -1.95 -40.12 10.03
C TYR A 377 -1.61 -41.36 10.84
N PHE A 378 -1.27 -42.44 10.15
CA PHE A 378 -0.90 -43.73 10.72
C PHE A 378 0.57 -43.72 11.16
N SER A 379 0.81 -43.37 12.42
CA SER A 379 2.17 -43.07 12.91
C SER A 379 3.17 -44.24 12.84
N LYS A 380 2.70 -45.49 12.91
CA LYS A 380 3.58 -46.68 12.84
C LYS A 380 4.05 -46.98 11.42
N SER A 381 3.19 -46.78 10.43
CA SER A 381 3.46 -47.04 9.01
C SER A 381 3.88 -45.79 8.23
N LYS A 382 3.85 -44.62 8.87
CA LYS A 382 4.13 -43.30 8.25
C LYS A 382 3.22 -42.97 7.06
N ILE A 383 2.01 -43.50 7.07
CA ILE A 383 1.03 -43.26 6.01
C ILE A 383 0.12 -42.11 6.42
N ALA A 384 -0.04 -41.12 5.54
CA ALA A 384 -1.03 -40.06 5.70
C ALA A 384 -2.27 -40.38 4.86
N GLN A 385 -3.43 -39.95 5.35
CA GLN A 385 -4.71 -40.02 4.66
C GLN A 385 -5.23 -38.61 4.40
N PHE A 386 -5.58 -38.32 3.15
CA PHE A 386 -6.18 -37.06 2.71
C PHE A 386 -7.49 -37.31 1.99
N LEU A 387 -8.44 -36.38 2.13
CA LEU A 387 -9.62 -36.28 1.29
C LEU A 387 -9.35 -35.27 0.17
N ILE A 388 -9.54 -35.68 -1.07
CA ILE A 388 -9.41 -34.83 -2.25
C ILE A 388 -10.70 -34.03 -2.45
N GLU A 389 -10.64 -32.69 -2.48
CA GLU A 389 -11.85 -31.84 -2.47
C GLU A 389 -11.98 -30.93 -3.69
N ASN A 390 -10.88 -30.43 -4.26
CA ASN A 390 -10.97 -29.38 -5.28
C ASN A 390 -10.44 -29.78 -6.66
N LYS A 391 -9.39 -30.60 -6.72
CA LYS A 391 -8.72 -31.04 -7.94
C LYS A 391 -8.21 -32.46 -7.80
N ASP A 392 -7.94 -33.10 -8.92
CA ASP A 392 -7.28 -34.40 -8.93
C ASP A 392 -5.89 -34.36 -8.29
N LEU A 393 -5.31 -35.52 -8.02
CA LEU A 393 -3.92 -35.69 -7.57
C LEU A 393 -3.30 -36.83 -8.37
N SER A 394 -2.17 -36.61 -9.02
CA SER A 394 -1.49 -37.64 -9.81
C SER A 394 -0.11 -37.98 -9.26
N VAL A 395 0.33 -39.21 -9.51
CA VAL A 395 1.73 -39.61 -9.31
C VAL A 395 2.64 -38.70 -10.16
N GLY A 396 3.70 -38.17 -9.57
CA GLY A 396 4.60 -37.19 -10.16
C GLY A 396 4.30 -35.74 -9.81
N ASP A 397 3.13 -35.45 -9.22
CA ASP A 397 2.81 -34.09 -8.75
C ASP A 397 3.74 -33.68 -7.59
N LYS A 398 4.22 -32.44 -7.65
CA LYS A 398 4.80 -31.79 -6.47
C LYS A 398 3.67 -31.23 -5.63
N VAL A 399 3.65 -31.58 -4.35
CA VAL A 399 2.67 -31.07 -3.40
C VAL A 399 3.34 -30.42 -2.20
N LEU A 400 2.68 -29.42 -1.66
CA LEU A 400 3.00 -28.73 -0.42
C LEU A 400 1.97 -29.12 0.63
N ILE A 401 2.41 -29.71 1.73
CA ILE A 401 1.58 -29.93 2.92
C ILE A 401 1.87 -28.80 3.90
N SER A 402 0.84 -28.06 4.28
CA SER A 402 0.96 -26.89 5.14
C SER A 402 -0.04 -26.95 6.29
N GLY A 403 0.45 -26.67 7.50
CA GLY A 403 -0.40 -26.51 8.67
C GLY A 403 0.31 -25.89 9.87
N PRO A 404 -0.44 -25.42 10.88
CA PRO A 404 0.08 -24.54 11.94
C PRO A 404 1.23 -25.13 12.77
N THR A 405 1.25 -26.46 12.94
CA THR A 405 2.30 -27.17 13.69
C THR A 405 3.28 -27.91 12.80
N THR A 406 2.83 -28.34 11.62
CA THR A 406 3.63 -29.10 10.65
C THR A 406 4.56 -28.19 9.85
N GLY A 407 4.25 -26.88 9.78
CA GLY A 407 4.95 -25.94 8.92
C GLY A 407 4.66 -26.23 7.46
N GLU A 408 5.55 -25.78 6.57
CA GLU A 408 5.49 -26.05 5.14
C GLU A 408 6.44 -27.19 4.78
N GLN A 409 5.92 -28.26 4.17
CA GLN A 409 6.68 -29.44 3.75
C GLN A 409 6.36 -29.79 2.29
N GLU A 410 7.38 -29.77 1.44
CA GLU A 410 7.24 -30.14 0.03
C GLU A 410 7.59 -31.62 -0.20
N ILE A 411 6.79 -32.29 -1.03
CA ILE A 411 7.05 -33.67 -1.44
C ILE A 411 6.59 -33.89 -2.88
N THR A 412 7.27 -34.79 -3.60
CA THR A 412 6.79 -35.29 -4.90
C THR A 412 6.07 -36.61 -4.66
N ILE A 413 4.86 -36.72 -5.16
CA ILE A 413 4.06 -37.94 -5.03
C ILE A 413 4.68 -39.06 -5.87
N THR A 414 5.14 -40.12 -5.23
CA THR A 414 5.72 -41.29 -5.92
C THR A 414 4.71 -42.43 -6.07
N GLU A 415 3.81 -42.59 -5.11
CA GLU A 415 2.78 -43.62 -5.09
C GLU A 415 1.55 -43.09 -4.36
N ILE A 416 0.34 -43.40 -4.85
CA ILE A 416 -0.92 -43.10 -4.18
C ILE A 416 -1.87 -44.29 -4.22
N TYR A 417 -2.62 -44.46 -3.14
CA TYR A 417 -3.69 -45.43 -3.04
C TYR A 417 -5.00 -44.68 -2.84
N ALA A 418 -5.93 -44.74 -3.80
CA ALA A 418 -7.26 -44.17 -3.65
C ALA A 418 -8.24 -45.27 -3.23
N ASN A 419 -9.00 -45.01 -2.16
CA ASN A 419 -10.04 -45.90 -1.64
C ASN A 419 -9.56 -47.36 -1.40
N GLY A 420 -8.27 -47.53 -1.06
CA GLY A 420 -7.67 -48.82 -0.72
C GLY A 420 -7.01 -49.59 -1.88
N GLY A 421 -6.95 -49.04 -3.09
CA GLY A 421 -6.23 -49.63 -4.23
C GLY A 421 -5.20 -48.67 -4.85
N PRO A 422 -4.11 -49.18 -5.46
CA PRO A 422 -3.14 -48.34 -6.14
C PRO A 422 -3.78 -47.64 -7.34
N CYS A 423 -3.46 -46.36 -7.55
CA CYS A 423 -3.95 -45.59 -8.68
C CYS A 423 -2.88 -44.61 -9.18
N GLU A 424 -2.96 -44.20 -10.44
CA GLU A 424 -2.07 -43.18 -11.01
C GLU A 424 -2.60 -41.76 -10.77
N THR A 425 -3.92 -41.59 -10.73
CA THR A 425 -4.61 -40.32 -10.50
C THR A 425 -5.83 -40.53 -9.60
N ALA A 426 -5.90 -39.80 -8.50
CA ALA A 426 -7.06 -39.73 -7.62
C ALA A 426 -7.97 -38.55 -8.00
N GLN A 427 -9.29 -38.75 -7.91
CA GLN A 427 -10.30 -37.78 -8.30
C GLN A 427 -10.89 -37.06 -7.07
N ILE A 428 -11.65 -35.99 -7.34
CA ILE A 428 -12.38 -35.26 -6.30
C ILE A 428 -13.37 -36.21 -5.61
N GLY A 429 -13.31 -36.24 -4.28
CA GLY A 429 -14.09 -37.13 -3.42
C GLY A 429 -13.36 -38.39 -2.96
N ASP A 430 -12.19 -38.70 -3.53
CA ASP A 430 -11.42 -39.88 -3.14
C ASP A 430 -10.70 -39.69 -1.80
N GLN A 431 -10.62 -40.77 -1.03
CA GLN A 431 -9.72 -40.87 0.11
C GLN A 431 -8.40 -41.45 -0.35
N VAL A 432 -7.36 -40.64 -0.32
CA VAL A 432 -6.02 -41.04 -0.76
C VAL A 432 -5.11 -41.32 0.42
N THR A 433 -4.26 -42.33 0.28
CA THR A 433 -3.17 -42.62 1.21
C THR A 433 -1.84 -42.73 0.51
N PHE A 434 -0.80 -42.22 1.15
CA PHE A 434 0.59 -42.32 0.70
C PHE A 434 1.55 -42.11 1.87
N GLU A 435 2.80 -42.56 1.71
CA GLU A 435 3.83 -42.46 2.74
C GLU A 435 4.39 -41.02 2.83
N LEU A 436 4.59 -40.54 4.05
CA LEU A 436 5.22 -39.25 4.32
C LEU A 436 6.34 -39.38 5.36
N PRO A 437 7.48 -38.69 5.18
CA PRO A 437 8.59 -38.75 6.14
C PRO A 437 8.33 -37.96 7.43
N PHE A 438 7.23 -37.21 7.51
CA PHE A 438 6.84 -36.37 8.65
C PHE A 438 5.38 -36.58 9.05
N ARG A 439 5.05 -36.19 10.29
CA ARG A 439 3.73 -36.42 10.90
C ARG A 439 2.74 -35.32 10.51
N VAL A 440 1.62 -35.71 9.90
CA VAL A 440 0.52 -34.81 9.52
C VAL A 440 -0.49 -34.64 10.68
N ARG A 441 -1.17 -33.49 10.74
CA ARG A 441 -2.28 -33.15 11.65
C ARG A 441 -3.57 -32.93 10.86
N LEU A 442 -4.72 -33.07 11.52
CA LEU A 442 -6.04 -32.83 10.92
C LEU A 442 -6.24 -31.41 10.39
N SER A 443 -5.49 -30.45 10.93
CA SER A 443 -5.48 -29.06 10.46
C SER A 443 -4.71 -28.84 9.17
N ASP A 444 -3.95 -29.84 8.71
CA ASP A 444 -3.05 -29.68 7.58
C ASP A 444 -3.82 -29.77 6.26
N LYS A 445 -3.43 -28.91 5.33
CA LYS A 445 -3.97 -28.82 3.97
C LYS A 445 -2.89 -29.21 2.96
N MET A 446 -3.29 -29.82 1.86
CA MET A 446 -2.41 -30.24 0.77
C MET A 446 -2.66 -29.40 -0.47
N TYR A 447 -1.60 -28.84 -1.04
CA TYR A 447 -1.63 -27.98 -2.22
C TYR A 447 -0.76 -28.57 -3.34
N ARG A 448 -1.20 -28.51 -4.60
CA ARG A 448 -0.39 -28.81 -5.78
C ARG A 448 0.51 -27.63 -6.06
N ILE A 449 1.79 -27.87 -6.25
CA ILE A 449 2.73 -26.88 -6.75
C ILE A 449 2.64 -26.88 -8.28
N LEU A 450 2.11 -25.80 -8.86
CA LEU A 450 2.15 -25.59 -10.30
C LEU A 450 3.55 -25.05 -10.66
N GLN A 451 4.27 -25.76 -11.52
CA GLN A 451 5.51 -25.24 -12.09
C GLN A 451 5.14 -24.11 -13.05
N ASN A 452 5.73 -22.93 -12.86
CA ASN A 452 5.62 -21.85 -13.84
C ASN A 452 6.27 -22.34 -15.15
N ALA A 453 5.50 -22.34 -16.24
CA ALA A 453 6.03 -22.46 -17.60
C ALA A 453 6.76 -21.18 -18.00
#